data_AF-A0A837APS4-F1
#
_entry.id   AF-A0A837APS4-F1
#
_cell.length_a   1.000
_cell.length_b   1.000
_cell.length_c   1.000
_cell.angle_alpha   90.00
_cell.angle_beta   90.00
_cell.angle_gamma   90.00
#
_symmetry.space_group_name_H-M   'P 1'
#
loop_
_entity.id
_entity.type
_entity.pdbx_description
1 polymer ?
#
loop_
_entity_poly.entity_id
_entity_poly.type
_entity_poly.pdbx_seq_one_letter_code
_entity_poly.pdbx_strand_id
1 'polypeptide(L)'
;AQTHPQQVTELVLRGIFLLRRFELEWFYQQGASRLFPDAWEHYINAIPPVERADLMSAFHRRLTSDDEATRLAAAKAWSVWEGATSFLHVDEDFVTGHEDAHFALAFARIENHYFVNGGFFEVEDQLLRDAHRIADIPGVIVHGRYDVVCPLQSAWDLHKVWPKAQLQISPASGHSAFEPENVDALVRATDGFA
;
A
#
# COMPACT_ATOMS: atom_id res chain seq x y z
N ALA A 1 -13.59 3.44 10.61
CA ALA A 1 -15.02 3.62 10.23
C ALA A 1 -15.90 2.45 10.67
N GLN A 2 -15.59 1.20 10.30
CA GLN A 2 -16.49 0.04 10.58
C GLN A 2 -16.72 -0.28 12.07
N THR A 3 -15.80 0.07 12.96
CA THR A 3 -15.97 -0.10 14.43
C THR A 3 -16.78 1.02 15.08
N HIS A 4 -16.64 2.25 14.56
CA HIS A 4 -17.31 3.44 15.11
C HIS A 4 -17.96 4.28 14.00
N PRO A 5 -19.00 3.76 13.31
CA PRO A 5 -19.59 4.45 12.15
C PRO A 5 -20.16 5.83 12.49
N GLN A 6 -20.69 6.00 13.70
CA GLN A 6 -21.35 7.25 14.14
C GLN A 6 -20.37 8.41 14.38
N GLN A 7 -19.07 8.15 14.37
CA GLN A 7 -18.02 9.16 14.55
C GLN A 7 -17.47 9.66 13.20
N VAL A 8 -17.99 9.14 12.09
CA VAL A 8 -17.50 9.41 10.74
C VAL A 8 -18.61 10.09 9.97
N THR A 9 -18.35 11.34 9.58
CA THR A 9 -19.26 12.15 8.76
C THR A 9 -19.11 11.77 7.28
N GLU A 10 -17.88 11.70 6.79
CA GLU A 10 -17.52 11.34 5.41
C GLU A 10 -16.23 10.51 5.37
N LEU A 11 -15.97 9.84 4.24
CA LEU A 11 -14.73 9.13 3.97
C LEU A 11 -14.12 9.57 2.63
N VAL A 12 -12.93 10.16 2.66
CA VAL A 12 -12.11 10.44 1.47
C VAL A 12 -10.95 9.46 1.44
N LEU A 13 -11.05 8.44 0.58
CA LEU A 13 -10.11 7.33 0.50
C LEU A 13 -9.27 7.43 -0.78
N ARG A 14 -7.99 7.01 -0.71
CA ARG A 14 -7.09 6.93 -1.87
C ARG A 14 -6.23 5.69 -1.83
N GLY A 15 -5.97 5.08 -2.99
CA GLY A 15 -5.03 3.96 -3.11
C GLY A 15 -5.48 2.80 -2.22
N ILE A 16 -6.71 2.33 -2.46
CA ILE A 16 -7.39 1.35 -1.63
C ILE A 16 -6.55 0.11 -1.42
N PHE A 17 -6.25 -0.15 -0.16
CA PHE A 17 -5.54 -1.32 0.31
C PHE A 17 -6.42 -2.07 1.30
N LEU A 18 -6.75 -3.32 1.01
CA LEU A 18 -7.65 -4.13 1.84
C LEU A 18 -6.92 -5.24 2.59
N LEU A 19 -5.58 -5.30 2.47
CA LEU A 19 -4.71 -6.24 3.16
C LEU A 19 -4.97 -7.73 2.88
N ARG A 20 -5.69 -8.04 1.79
CA ARG A 20 -5.86 -9.43 1.35
C ARG A 20 -4.53 -10.03 0.94
N ARG A 21 -4.37 -11.34 1.08
CA ARG A 21 -3.08 -12.01 0.88
C ARG A 21 -2.56 -11.83 -0.53
N PHE A 22 -3.43 -11.83 -1.53
CA PHE A 22 -3.03 -11.60 -2.91
C PHE A 22 -2.47 -10.17 -3.14
N GLU A 23 -2.94 -9.17 -2.39
CA GLU A 23 -2.44 -7.78 -2.49
C GLU A 23 -1.02 -7.70 -1.96
N LEU A 24 -0.78 -8.38 -0.83
CA LEU A 24 0.56 -8.50 -0.24
C LEU A 24 1.52 -9.28 -1.15
N GLU A 25 1.07 -10.42 -1.69
CA GLU A 25 1.89 -11.23 -2.60
C GLU A 25 2.14 -10.54 -3.94
N TRP A 26 1.16 -9.78 -4.45
CA TRP A 26 1.33 -8.97 -5.65
C TRP A 26 2.53 -8.03 -5.54
N PHE A 27 2.66 -7.34 -4.41
CA PHE A 27 3.68 -6.32 -4.24
C PHE A 27 5.00 -6.85 -3.69
N TYR A 28 4.97 -7.80 -2.75
CA TYR A 28 6.17 -8.28 -2.04
C TYR A 28 6.64 -9.68 -2.43
N GLN A 29 5.94 -10.41 -3.31
CA GLN A 29 6.36 -11.72 -3.76
C GLN A 29 6.49 -11.82 -5.28
N GLN A 30 5.41 -11.53 -6.00
CA GLN A 30 5.38 -11.57 -7.45
C GLN A 30 4.15 -10.86 -8.01
N GLY A 31 4.37 -9.81 -8.80
CA GLY A 31 3.29 -9.03 -9.41
C GLY A 31 3.86 -7.76 -10.01
N ALA A 32 3.93 -6.72 -9.19
CA ALA A 32 4.60 -5.45 -9.51
C ALA A 32 6.06 -5.66 -9.95
N SER A 33 6.73 -6.70 -9.43
CA SER A 33 8.07 -7.13 -9.84
C SER A 33 8.25 -7.38 -11.34
N ARG A 34 7.18 -7.64 -12.09
CA ARG A 34 7.23 -7.83 -13.55
C ARG A 34 7.21 -6.52 -14.32
N LEU A 35 6.73 -5.44 -13.70
CA LEU A 35 6.67 -4.10 -14.28
C LEU A 35 7.95 -3.33 -13.97
N PHE A 36 8.57 -3.60 -12.81
CA PHE A 36 9.81 -2.97 -12.34
C PHE A 36 10.91 -4.02 -12.06
N PRO A 37 11.35 -4.79 -13.07
CA PRO A 37 12.34 -5.85 -12.86
C PRO A 37 13.69 -5.30 -12.39
N ASP A 38 14.07 -4.11 -12.84
CA ASP A 38 15.27 -3.36 -12.45
C ASP A 38 15.26 -2.96 -10.98
N ALA A 39 14.18 -2.33 -10.49
CA ALA A 39 14.05 -2.00 -9.07
C ALA A 39 13.92 -3.27 -8.20
N TRP A 40 13.23 -4.30 -8.70
CA TRP A 40 13.02 -5.55 -7.98
C TRP A 40 14.30 -6.34 -7.71
N GLU A 41 15.29 -6.26 -8.60
CA GLU A 41 16.60 -6.88 -8.37
C GLU A 41 17.26 -6.37 -7.08
N HIS A 42 17.11 -5.09 -6.76
CA HIS A 42 17.64 -4.52 -5.52
C HIS A 42 16.92 -5.08 -4.27
N TYR A 43 15.58 -5.19 -4.32
CA TYR A 43 14.77 -5.76 -3.24
C TYR A 43 15.14 -7.23 -2.99
N ILE A 44 15.15 -8.05 -4.04
CA ILE A 44 15.32 -9.50 -3.91
C ILE A 44 16.77 -9.88 -3.53
N ASN A 45 17.76 -9.04 -3.83
CA ASN A 45 19.16 -9.26 -3.45
C ASN A 45 19.42 -9.09 -1.95
N ALA A 46 18.51 -8.46 -1.20
CA ALA A 46 18.57 -8.46 0.26
C ALA A 46 18.29 -9.85 0.87
N ILE A 47 17.71 -10.77 0.09
CA ILE A 47 17.31 -12.11 0.54
C ILE A 47 18.09 -13.21 -0.21
N PRO A 48 18.73 -14.16 0.50
CA PRO A 48 19.41 -15.31 -0.09
C PRO A 48 18.47 -16.16 -0.95
N PRO A 49 18.93 -16.75 -2.07
CA PRO A 49 18.07 -17.50 -2.98
C PRO A 49 17.18 -18.57 -2.32
N VAL A 50 17.72 -19.26 -1.31
CA VAL A 50 17.02 -20.34 -0.58
C VAL A 50 15.84 -19.85 0.28
N GLU A 51 15.74 -18.55 0.55
CA GLU A 51 14.67 -17.93 1.35
C GLU A 51 13.65 -17.16 0.50
N ARG A 52 13.83 -17.06 -0.83
CA ARG A 52 13.01 -16.20 -1.72
C ARG A 52 11.59 -16.72 -1.98
N ALA A 53 11.22 -17.87 -1.44
CA ALA A 53 9.89 -18.44 -1.59
C ALA A 53 8.81 -17.70 -0.78
N ASP A 54 9.21 -17.04 0.31
CA ASP A 54 8.35 -16.15 1.11
C ASP A 54 9.19 -14.95 1.58
N LEU A 55 9.18 -13.90 0.76
CA LEU A 55 9.99 -12.71 0.97
C LEU A 55 9.53 -11.94 2.21
N MET A 56 8.22 -11.80 2.45
CA MET A 56 7.72 -11.10 3.64
C MET A 56 8.25 -11.75 4.92
N SER A 57 8.18 -13.08 5.05
CA SER A 57 8.73 -13.80 6.18
C SER A 57 10.27 -13.71 6.25
N ALA A 58 10.96 -13.72 5.11
CA ALA A 58 12.42 -13.59 5.04
C ALA A 58 12.92 -12.21 5.48
N PHE A 59 12.22 -11.14 5.07
CA PHE A 59 12.44 -9.79 5.56
C PHE A 59 12.09 -9.68 7.05
N HIS A 60 11.01 -10.29 7.51
CA HIS A 60 10.60 -10.25 8.92
C HIS A 60 11.71 -10.73 9.86
N ARG A 61 12.35 -11.86 9.52
CA ARG A 61 13.49 -12.40 10.29
C ARG A 61 14.65 -11.40 10.41
N ARG A 62 14.91 -10.62 9.36
CA ARG A 62 16.01 -9.63 9.32
C ARG A 62 15.61 -8.34 10.04
N LEU A 63 14.40 -7.86 9.82
CA LEU A 63 13.83 -6.64 10.43
C LEU A 63 13.62 -6.77 11.95
N THR A 64 13.60 -8.00 12.46
CA THR A 64 13.51 -8.32 13.90
C THR A 64 14.84 -8.82 14.49
N SER A 65 15.90 -8.93 13.70
CA SER A 65 17.24 -9.37 14.14
C SER A 65 17.86 -8.43 15.15
N ASP A 66 18.40 -8.93 16.27
CA ASP A 66 19.11 -8.12 17.27
C ASP A 66 20.32 -7.35 16.71
N ASP A 67 20.90 -7.80 15.59
CA ASP A 67 21.94 -7.08 14.89
C ASP A 67 21.37 -5.86 14.12
N GLU A 68 21.86 -4.67 14.48
CA GLU A 68 21.45 -3.39 13.90
C GLU A 68 21.79 -3.28 12.41
N ALA A 69 22.97 -3.77 11.99
CA ALA A 69 23.40 -3.70 10.60
C ALA A 69 22.49 -4.55 9.70
N THR A 70 22.15 -5.76 10.14
CA THR A 70 21.21 -6.67 9.46
C THR A 70 19.84 -6.03 9.28
N ARG A 71 19.24 -5.48 10.35
CA ARG A 71 17.91 -4.86 10.25
C ARG A 71 17.92 -3.63 9.36
N LEU A 72 18.96 -2.80 9.42
CA LEU A 72 19.04 -1.58 8.62
C LEU A 72 19.20 -1.89 7.13
N ALA A 73 20.04 -2.86 6.77
CA ALA A 73 20.19 -3.28 5.38
C ALA A 73 18.87 -3.80 4.79
N ALA A 74 18.14 -4.65 5.54
CA ALA A 74 16.83 -5.13 5.12
C ALA A 74 15.77 -4.01 5.04
N ALA A 75 15.80 -3.08 6.00
CA ALA A 75 14.87 -1.95 6.06
C ALA A 75 15.03 -1.02 4.85
N LYS A 76 16.26 -0.69 4.46
CA LYS A 76 16.51 0.13 3.27
C LYS A 76 16.01 -0.54 1.99
N ALA A 77 16.34 -1.81 1.79
CA ALA A 77 15.92 -2.55 0.60
C ALA A 77 14.38 -2.64 0.48
N TRP A 78 13.70 -2.85 1.61
CA TRP A 78 12.24 -2.84 1.67
C TRP A 78 11.65 -1.46 1.36
N SER A 79 12.14 -0.42 2.02
CA SER A 79 11.61 0.95 1.90
C SER A 79 11.83 1.53 0.49
N VAL A 80 13.00 1.31 -0.09
CA VAL A 80 13.35 1.79 -1.44
C VAL A 80 12.48 1.14 -2.53
N TRP A 81 12.10 -0.14 -2.37
CA TRP A 81 11.20 -0.82 -3.31
C TRP A 81 9.87 -0.08 -3.48
N GLU A 82 9.27 0.38 -2.38
CA GLU A 82 8.04 1.16 -2.44
C GLU A 82 8.25 2.58 -2.94
N GLY A 83 9.35 3.22 -2.52
CA GLY A 83 9.71 4.55 -3.02
C GLY A 83 9.85 4.57 -4.55
N ALA A 84 10.49 3.55 -5.13
CA ALA A 84 10.74 3.43 -6.56
C ALA A 84 9.49 3.13 -7.40
N THR A 85 8.37 2.76 -6.78
CA THR A 85 7.16 2.26 -7.47
C THR A 85 5.90 3.03 -7.13
N SER A 86 5.99 4.07 -6.30
CA SER A 86 4.84 4.85 -5.82
C SER A 86 4.28 5.85 -6.84
N PHE A 87 5.05 6.25 -7.85
CA PHE A 87 4.62 7.19 -8.89
C PHE A 87 4.68 6.55 -10.28
N LEU A 88 3.87 7.04 -11.21
CA LEU A 88 3.93 6.63 -12.62
C LEU A 88 5.25 7.03 -13.26
N HIS A 89 5.74 8.22 -12.93
CA HIS A 89 7.08 8.68 -13.27
C HIS A 89 7.92 8.62 -12.00
N VAL A 90 9.01 7.84 -12.02
CA VAL A 90 9.89 7.69 -10.86
C VAL A 90 10.37 9.05 -10.38
N ASP A 91 10.22 9.29 -9.08
CA ASP A 91 10.67 10.48 -8.38
C ASP A 91 11.95 10.15 -7.60
N GLU A 92 13.10 10.63 -8.08
CA GLU A 92 14.41 10.36 -7.47
C GLU A 92 14.52 10.91 -6.04
N ASP A 93 13.90 12.05 -5.75
CA ASP A 93 13.90 12.64 -4.41
C ASP A 93 13.07 11.76 -3.47
N PHE A 94 11.96 11.21 -3.94
CA PHE A 94 11.12 10.28 -3.16
C PHE A 94 11.88 8.98 -2.85
N VAL A 95 12.57 8.40 -3.83
CA VAL A 95 13.44 7.22 -3.62
C VAL A 95 14.53 7.53 -2.60
N THR A 96 15.19 8.69 -2.73
CA THR A 96 16.25 9.13 -1.81
C THR A 96 15.72 9.35 -0.39
N GLY A 97 14.50 9.87 -0.23
CA GLY A 97 13.85 9.97 1.07
C GLY A 97 13.61 8.60 1.71
N HIS A 98 13.28 7.60 0.90
CA HIS A 98 13.01 6.23 1.35
C HIS A 98 14.26 5.45 1.79
N GLU A 99 15.48 5.91 1.48
CA GLU A 99 16.73 5.30 1.98
C GLU A 99 17.26 5.88 3.30
N ASP A 100 16.62 6.94 3.84
CA ASP A 100 16.97 7.49 5.14
C ASP A 100 16.89 6.41 6.23
N ALA A 101 17.94 6.30 7.05
CA ALA A 101 18.08 5.19 7.98
C ALA A 101 16.99 5.19 9.05
N HIS A 102 16.61 6.37 9.55
CA HIS A 102 15.61 6.50 10.61
C HIS A 102 14.21 6.21 10.07
N PHE A 103 13.87 6.79 8.91
CA PHE A 103 12.62 6.51 8.21
C PHE A 103 12.51 5.03 7.84
N ALA A 104 13.50 4.47 7.14
CA ALA A 104 13.46 3.10 6.64
C ALA A 104 13.29 2.08 7.78
N LEU A 105 13.97 2.25 8.91
CA LEU A 105 13.83 1.36 10.07
C LEU A 105 12.42 1.36 10.65
N ALA A 106 11.82 2.53 10.83
CA ALA A 106 10.46 2.62 11.35
C ALA A 106 9.46 2.06 10.32
N PHE A 107 9.56 2.54 9.08
CA PHE A 107 8.71 2.19 7.96
C PHE A 107 8.68 0.67 7.74
N ALA A 108 9.81 0.08 7.37
CA ALA A 108 9.88 -1.34 6.99
C ALA A 108 9.50 -2.27 8.14
N ARG A 109 9.90 -1.96 9.39
CA ARG A 109 9.60 -2.83 10.54
C ARG A 109 8.12 -2.85 10.87
N ILE A 110 7.48 -1.68 10.91
CA ILE A 110 6.05 -1.58 11.22
C ILE A 110 5.25 -2.20 10.09
N GLU A 111 5.57 -1.83 8.85
CA GLU A 111 4.83 -2.28 7.68
C GLU A 111 4.89 -3.81 7.53
N ASN A 112 6.10 -4.39 7.51
CA ASN A 112 6.28 -5.82 7.47
C ASN A 112 5.59 -6.53 8.65
N HIS A 113 5.62 -5.94 9.85
CA HIS A 113 4.95 -6.49 11.02
C HIS A 113 3.43 -6.61 10.85
N TYR A 114 2.76 -5.59 10.30
CA TYR A 114 1.33 -5.69 10.00
C TYR A 114 1.04 -6.74 8.93
N PHE A 115 1.91 -6.89 7.93
CA PHE A 115 1.69 -7.81 6.82
C PHE A 115 1.85 -9.28 7.22
N VAL A 116 2.89 -9.61 7.98
CA VAL A 116 3.07 -11.01 8.44
C VAL A 116 1.97 -11.45 9.42
N ASN A 117 1.28 -10.50 10.05
CA ASN A 117 0.12 -10.77 10.91
C ASN A 117 -1.23 -10.61 10.18
N GLY A 118 -1.23 -10.44 8.85
CA GLY A 118 -2.47 -10.33 8.07
C GLY A 118 -3.34 -9.16 8.49
N GLY A 119 -2.74 -8.02 8.87
CA GLY A 119 -3.46 -6.85 9.36
C GLY A 119 -4.14 -7.03 10.72
N PHE A 120 -3.89 -8.14 11.42
CA PHE A 120 -4.61 -8.53 12.64
C PHE A 120 -6.12 -8.71 12.44
N PHE A 121 -6.54 -9.00 11.20
CA PHE A 121 -7.94 -9.32 10.90
C PHE A 121 -8.28 -10.76 11.30
N GLU A 122 -9.56 -11.00 11.59
CA GLU A 122 -10.11 -12.32 11.86
C GLU A 122 -10.13 -13.18 10.59
N VAL A 123 -10.42 -12.54 9.46
CA VAL A 123 -10.51 -13.17 8.13
C VAL A 123 -9.92 -12.23 7.08
N GLU A 124 -9.39 -12.79 6.00
CA GLU A 124 -8.65 -12.05 4.97
C GLU A 124 -9.47 -10.91 4.33
N ASP A 125 -10.76 -11.12 4.09
CA ASP A 125 -11.65 -10.16 3.44
C ASP A 125 -12.48 -9.32 4.42
N GLN A 126 -12.08 -9.24 5.69
CA GLN A 126 -12.86 -8.61 6.77
C GLN A 126 -13.36 -7.20 6.41
N LEU A 127 -12.51 -6.39 5.77
CA LEU A 127 -12.87 -5.03 5.37
C LEU A 127 -13.97 -4.99 4.29
N LEU A 128 -14.03 -5.97 3.39
CA LEU A 128 -15.12 -6.08 2.42
C LEU A 128 -16.38 -6.69 3.05
N ARG A 129 -16.22 -7.74 3.86
CA ARG A 129 -17.31 -8.39 4.62
C ARG A 129 -18.08 -7.38 5.45
N ASP A 130 -17.37 -6.52 6.16
CA ASP A 130 -17.95 -5.56 7.11
C ASP A 130 -18.27 -4.19 6.47
N ALA A 131 -18.13 -4.05 5.15
CA ALA A 131 -18.43 -2.80 4.42
C ALA A 131 -19.89 -2.34 4.56
N HIS A 132 -20.82 -3.27 4.84
CA HIS A 132 -22.21 -2.94 5.14
C HIS A 132 -22.36 -1.96 6.32
N ARG A 133 -21.40 -1.92 7.27
CA ARG A 133 -21.42 -0.99 8.42
C ARG A 133 -21.15 0.47 8.04
N ILE A 134 -20.60 0.71 6.86
CA ILE A 134 -20.31 2.06 6.35
C ILE A 134 -21.21 2.43 5.17
N ALA A 135 -22.23 1.61 4.86
CA ALA A 135 -23.09 1.77 3.69
C ALA A 135 -23.72 3.16 3.60
N ASP A 136 -24.09 3.75 4.74
CA ASP A 136 -24.73 5.06 4.83
C ASP A 136 -23.75 6.24 4.93
N ILE A 137 -22.44 5.98 5.10
CA ILE A 137 -21.44 7.04 5.17
C ILE A 137 -21.17 7.54 3.75
N PRO A 138 -21.31 8.85 3.45
CA PRO A 138 -20.88 9.42 2.17
C PRO A 138 -19.36 9.33 2.00
N GLY A 139 -18.89 9.16 0.77
CA GLY A 139 -17.44 9.15 0.53
C GLY A 139 -17.04 9.11 -0.93
N VAL A 140 -15.74 9.31 -1.13
CA VAL A 140 -15.07 9.30 -2.43
C VAL A 140 -13.89 8.33 -2.35
N ILE A 141 -13.72 7.52 -3.39
CA ILE A 141 -12.59 6.62 -3.60
C ILE A 141 -11.81 7.15 -4.80
N VAL A 142 -10.59 7.63 -4.56
CA VAL A 142 -9.66 8.06 -5.61
C VAL A 142 -8.62 6.96 -5.83
N HIS A 143 -8.41 6.52 -7.08
CA HIS A 143 -7.43 5.46 -7.34
C HIS A 143 -6.72 5.63 -8.67
N GLY A 144 -5.39 5.53 -8.69
CA GLY A 144 -4.59 5.57 -9.91
C GLY A 144 -4.84 4.34 -10.80
N ARG A 145 -5.02 4.54 -12.11
CA ARG A 145 -5.18 3.43 -13.07
C ARG A 145 -3.98 2.49 -13.04
N TYR A 146 -2.78 3.04 -12.88
CA TYR A 146 -1.50 2.34 -12.90
C TYR A 146 -0.88 2.25 -11.52
N ASP A 147 -1.70 2.26 -10.47
CA ASP A 147 -1.24 1.97 -9.10
C ASP A 147 -0.74 0.52 -9.04
N VAL A 148 0.59 0.36 -9.04
CA VAL A 148 1.27 -0.94 -8.96
C VAL A 148 1.50 -1.39 -7.52
N VAL A 149 1.32 -0.52 -6.54
CA VAL A 149 1.47 -0.83 -5.12
C VAL A 149 0.19 -1.48 -4.61
N CYS A 150 -0.94 -0.82 -4.86
CA CYS A 150 -2.28 -1.27 -4.54
C CYS A 150 -3.10 -1.38 -5.84
N PRO A 151 -3.19 -2.56 -6.47
CA PRO A 151 -3.91 -2.71 -7.74
C PRO A 151 -5.35 -2.19 -7.67
N LEU A 152 -5.79 -1.56 -8.75
CA LEU A 152 -7.15 -1.01 -8.91
C LEU A 152 -8.27 -2.01 -8.55
N GLN A 153 -8.00 -3.31 -8.63
CA GLN A 153 -8.90 -4.37 -8.21
C GLN A 153 -9.50 -4.12 -6.82
N SER A 154 -8.72 -3.63 -5.85
CA SER A 154 -9.20 -3.39 -4.49
C SER A 154 -10.17 -2.23 -4.38
N ALA A 155 -9.94 -1.11 -5.09
CA ALA A 155 -10.93 -0.04 -5.18
C ALA A 155 -12.20 -0.47 -5.91
N TRP A 156 -12.07 -1.28 -6.95
CA TRP A 156 -13.20 -1.83 -7.68
C TRP A 156 -14.07 -2.73 -6.79
N ASP A 157 -13.43 -3.63 -6.03
CA ASP A 157 -14.12 -4.52 -5.09
C ASP A 157 -14.82 -3.75 -3.97
N LEU A 158 -14.15 -2.74 -3.40
CA LEU A 158 -14.74 -1.87 -2.38
C LEU A 158 -15.95 -1.11 -2.92
N HIS A 159 -15.84 -0.50 -4.10
CA HIS A 159 -16.94 0.25 -4.70
C HIS A 159 -18.17 -0.63 -4.98
N LYS A 160 -17.97 -1.89 -5.37
CA LYS A 160 -19.09 -2.84 -5.58
C LYS A 160 -19.89 -3.12 -4.30
N VAL A 161 -19.25 -3.13 -3.13
CA VAL A 161 -19.91 -3.40 -1.84
C VAL A 161 -20.29 -2.12 -1.08
N TRP A 162 -19.81 -0.96 -1.52
CA TRP A 162 -20.15 0.36 -0.99
C TRP A 162 -20.58 1.31 -2.13
N PRO A 163 -21.77 1.06 -2.74
CA PRO A 163 -22.21 1.78 -3.94
C PRO A 163 -22.54 3.26 -3.69
N LYS A 164 -22.66 3.69 -2.42
CA LYS A 164 -22.83 5.10 -2.05
C LYS A 164 -21.57 5.92 -2.31
N ALA A 165 -20.39 5.30 -2.29
CA ALA A 165 -19.15 5.99 -2.60
C ALA A 165 -19.01 6.29 -4.08
N GLN A 166 -18.46 7.46 -4.40
CA GLN A 166 -18.07 7.80 -5.76
C GLN A 166 -16.68 7.23 -6.06
N LEU A 167 -16.55 6.41 -7.09
CA LEU A 167 -15.26 5.93 -7.57
C LEU A 167 -14.70 6.86 -8.64
N GLN A 168 -13.55 7.47 -8.38
CA GLN A 168 -12.80 8.31 -9.30
C GLN A 168 -11.49 7.62 -9.64
N ILE A 169 -11.37 7.16 -10.89
CA ILE A 169 -10.14 6.50 -11.36
C ILE A 169 -9.32 7.51 -12.15
N SER A 170 -8.13 7.83 -11.65
CA SER A 170 -7.17 8.75 -12.27
C SER A 170 -6.50 8.07 -13.47
N PRO A 171 -6.79 8.49 -14.72
CA PRO A 171 -6.45 7.73 -15.93
C PRO A 171 -4.97 7.41 -16.12
N ALA A 172 -4.07 8.30 -15.72
CA ALA A 172 -2.63 8.22 -15.95
C ALA A 172 -1.84 8.54 -14.67
N SER A 173 -2.30 8.02 -13.53
CA SER A 173 -1.65 8.19 -12.24
C SER A 173 -1.27 6.86 -11.59
N GLY A 174 -0.16 6.86 -10.85
CA GLY A 174 0.30 5.78 -9.98
C GLY A 174 -0.36 5.79 -8.59
N HIS A 175 0.39 5.31 -7.60
CA HIS A 175 -0.11 5.12 -6.24
C HIS A 175 -0.23 6.43 -5.45
N SER A 176 0.80 7.26 -5.49
CA SER A 176 0.98 8.42 -4.62
C SER A 176 -0.20 9.38 -4.66
N ALA A 177 -0.58 9.92 -3.50
CA ALA A 177 -1.57 10.99 -3.42
C ALA A 177 -1.13 12.25 -4.17
N PHE A 178 0.17 12.41 -4.40
CA PHE A 178 0.77 13.60 -5.02
C PHE A 178 0.87 13.51 -6.56
N GLU A 179 0.32 12.46 -7.18
CA GLU A 179 0.08 12.46 -8.62
C GLU A 179 -0.89 13.59 -9.00
N PRO A 180 -0.68 14.34 -10.09
CA PRO A 180 -1.49 15.52 -10.41
C PRO A 180 -3.00 15.26 -10.44
N GLU A 181 -3.44 14.14 -11.02
CA GLU A 181 -4.86 13.79 -11.10
C GLU A 181 -5.41 13.31 -9.74
N ASN A 182 -4.58 12.62 -8.94
CA ASN A 182 -4.96 12.22 -7.58
C ASN A 182 -5.14 13.46 -6.69
N VAL A 183 -4.26 14.46 -6.79
CA VAL A 183 -4.39 15.73 -6.07
C VAL A 183 -5.67 16.46 -6.47
N ASP A 184 -5.94 16.62 -7.78
CA ASP A 184 -7.18 17.27 -8.25
C ASP A 184 -8.43 16.59 -7.69
N ALA A 185 -8.49 15.25 -7.78
CA ALA A 185 -9.60 14.46 -7.26
C ALA A 185 -9.77 14.60 -5.74
N LEU A 186 -8.67 14.54 -4.98
CA LEU A 186 -8.67 14.69 -3.53
C LEU A 186 -9.13 16.08 -3.09
N VAL A 187 -8.60 17.15 -3.70
CA VAL A 187 -8.97 18.53 -3.38
C VAL A 187 -10.45 18.77 -3.68
N ARG A 188 -10.95 18.32 -4.83
CA ARG A 188 -12.38 18.42 -5.16
C ARG A 188 -13.26 17.67 -4.17
N ALA A 189 -12.83 16.48 -3.73
CA ALA A 189 -13.57 15.70 -2.75
C ALA A 189 -13.63 16.42 -1.39
N THR A 190 -12.51 16.97 -0.92
CA THR A 190 -12.48 17.69 0.36
C THR A 190 -13.26 18.99 0.32
N ASP A 191 -13.16 19.76 -0.76
CA ASP A 191 -13.92 21.01 -0.93
C ASP A 191 -15.43 20.74 -1.07
N GLY A 192 -15.82 19.59 -1.65
CA GLY A 192 -17.22 19.20 -1.81
C GLY A 192 -17.92 18.77 -0.52
N PHE A 193 -17.17 18.45 0.53
CA PHE A 193 -17.69 18.08 1.86
C PHE A 193 -17.53 19.18 2.92
N ALA A 194 -16.85 20.29 2.57
CA ALA A 194 -16.60 21.43 3.45
C ALA A 194 -17.83 22.33 3.66
#